data_AF-A0A7S3YIT9-F1
#
_entry.id   AF-A0A7S3YIT9-F1
#
_cell.length_a   1.000
_cell.length_b   1.000
_cell.length_c   1.000
_cell.angle_alpha   90.00
_cell.angle_beta   90.00
_cell.angle_gamma   90.00
#
_symmetry.space_group_name_H-M   'P 1'
#
loop_
_entity.id
_entity.type
_entity.pdbx_description
1 polymer ?
#
loop_
_entity_poly.entity_id
_entity_poly.type
_entity_poly.pdbx_seq_one_letter_code
_entity_poly.pdbx_strand_id
1 'polypeptide(L)'
;GGAGGGGGGEAHPPPAPGAGGDEATDDEEDRLPPPVQQVLLDQNLMEWTEGRPVPLRARDHTAFHMAAQNDSLFLSLTNVIDYSILVGIDEERQELVVGIIDYMRQYDILKKVERVGKSVGMIAGQAAPTIIQPPSYRERFREAMSRYFMAVPDKWSPGASGFQLAAPPITAAAHPAPSGAP
;
A
#
# COMPACT_ATOMS: atom_id res chain seq x y z
N GLY A 1 25.34 71.74 -45.11
CA GLY A 1 24.59 70.61 -44.52
C GLY A 1 25.44 69.37 -44.66
N GLY A 2 25.51 68.55 -43.61
CA GLY A 2 26.57 67.59 -43.34
C GLY A 2 26.79 66.49 -44.37
N ALA A 3 28.06 66.10 -44.48
CA ALA A 3 28.55 64.88 -45.13
C ALA A 3 29.53 64.21 -44.15
N GLY A 4 29.36 62.91 -43.95
CA GLY A 4 30.21 62.02 -43.14
C GLY A 4 29.44 60.72 -43.00
N GLY A 5 29.97 59.55 -43.33
CA GLY A 5 31.33 59.11 -43.57
C GLY A 5 31.34 57.68 -43.04
N GLY A 6 31.45 56.69 -43.92
CA GLY A 6 31.34 55.27 -43.57
C GLY A 6 32.65 54.64 -43.09
N GLY A 7 32.51 53.40 -42.61
CA GLY A 7 33.50 52.32 -42.79
C GLY A 7 34.48 52.05 -41.64
N GLY A 8 34.41 50.82 -41.11
CA GLY A 8 35.58 49.94 -40.96
C GLY A 8 36.40 49.96 -39.66
N GLY A 9 36.30 48.87 -38.90
CA GLY A 9 37.42 47.94 -38.68
C GLY A 9 38.39 48.11 -37.49
N GLU A 10 38.61 46.98 -36.79
CA GLU A 10 39.77 46.58 -35.96
C GLU A 10 39.96 47.23 -34.57
N ALA A 11 40.52 46.60 -33.54
CA ALA A 11 40.75 45.21 -33.12
C ALA A 11 41.24 45.29 -31.64
N HIS A 12 41.03 44.22 -30.86
CA HIS A 12 41.37 44.10 -29.43
C HIS A 12 42.87 44.16 -29.09
N PRO A 13 43.23 44.50 -27.83
CA PRO A 13 44.30 43.83 -27.10
C PRO A 13 43.73 42.87 -26.02
N PRO A 14 44.39 41.72 -25.75
CA PRO A 14 43.90 40.70 -24.82
C PRO A 14 44.27 41.00 -23.35
N PRO A 15 43.39 40.71 -22.37
CA PRO A 15 43.81 40.50 -20.99
C PRO A 15 44.23 39.04 -20.72
N ALA A 16 45.17 38.91 -19.79
CA ALA A 16 46.02 37.75 -19.49
C ALA A 16 45.29 36.49 -18.96
N PRO A 17 45.91 35.29 -19.06
CA PRO A 17 45.43 34.09 -18.37
C PRO A 17 45.81 34.16 -16.88
N GLY A 18 44.81 34.43 -16.03
CA GLY A 18 44.89 34.35 -14.58
C GLY A 18 43.97 33.26 -14.05
N ALA A 19 44.48 32.45 -13.14
CA ALA A 19 43.90 31.22 -12.60
C ALA A 19 42.68 31.42 -11.68
N GLY A 20 41.84 30.37 -11.61
CA GLY A 20 40.71 30.17 -10.68
C GLY A 20 39.60 29.44 -11.44
N GLY A 21 39.21 28.19 -11.17
CA GLY A 21 39.12 27.50 -9.88
C GLY A 21 37.68 27.64 -9.36
N ASP A 22 36.84 26.69 -9.76
CA ASP A 22 35.60 26.19 -9.15
C ASP A 22 34.39 27.13 -8.92
N GLU A 23 33.23 26.65 -9.40
CA GLU A 23 31.91 26.56 -8.72
C GLU A 23 30.78 26.68 -9.75
N ALA A 24 30.51 25.57 -10.44
CA ALA A 24 29.15 25.29 -10.88
C ALA A 24 28.39 24.88 -9.61
N THR A 25 27.40 25.68 -9.19
CA THR A 25 26.53 25.31 -8.09
C THR A 25 25.60 24.20 -8.57
N ASP A 26 25.86 22.99 -8.06
CA ASP A 26 24.99 21.83 -8.14
C ASP A 26 23.71 22.09 -7.30
N ASP A 27 22.75 22.82 -7.86
CA ASP A 27 21.43 23.06 -7.24
C ASP A 27 20.39 21.98 -7.62
N GLU A 28 20.83 20.78 -8.01
CA GLU A 28 19.95 19.68 -8.45
C GLU A 28 20.11 18.39 -7.62
N GLU A 29 20.41 18.49 -6.31
CA GLU A 29 20.57 17.29 -5.45
C GLU A 29 19.65 17.21 -4.23
N ASP A 30 18.68 18.12 -4.05
CA ASP A 30 17.77 18.09 -2.87
C ASP A 30 16.29 17.88 -3.21
N ARG A 31 16.00 16.97 -4.14
CA ARG A 31 14.68 16.34 -4.23
C ARG A 31 14.83 14.84 -4.18
N LEU A 32 15.16 14.33 -3.00
CA LEU A 32 14.90 12.93 -2.70
C LEU A 32 13.43 12.64 -3.07
N PRO A 33 13.14 11.63 -3.91
CA PRO A 33 11.77 11.25 -4.16
C PRO A 33 11.11 10.95 -2.80
N PRO A 34 9.83 11.30 -2.62
CA PRO A 34 9.14 10.99 -1.38
C PRO A 34 9.34 9.50 -1.07
N PRO A 35 9.56 9.12 0.19
CA PRO A 35 9.81 7.73 0.55
C PRO A 35 8.74 6.86 -0.10
N VAL A 36 9.19 5.87 -0.87
CA VAL A 36 8.30 5.03 -1.67
C VAL A 36 7.50 4.19 -0.68
N GLN A 37 6.28 4.64 -0.36
CA GLN A 37 5.40 3.91 0.53
C GLN A 37 5.04 2.58 -0.15
N GLN A 38 5.61 1.49 0.34
CA GLN A 38 5.46 0.18 -0.28
C GLN A 38 4.01 -0.29 -0.12
N VAL A 39 3.32 -0.51 -1.23
CA VAL A 39 2.00 -1.14 -1.24
C VAL A 39 2.19 -2.66 -1.23
N LEU A 40 1.68 -3.32 -0.19
CA LEU A 40 1.72 -4.77 -0.05
C LEU A 40 0.39 -5.38 -0.55
N LEU A 41 0.47 -6.39 -1.40
CA LEU A 41 -0.68 -7.22 -1.79
C LEU A 41 -0.88 -8.36 -0.79
N ASP A 42 -1.98 -9.11 -0.90
CA ASP A 42 -2.37 -10.20 0.02
C ASP A 42 -1.22 -11.16 0.39
N GLN A 43 -0.42 -11.59 -0.59
CA GLN A 43 0.71 -12.48 -0.33
C GLN A 43 1.83 -11.77 0.45
N ASN A 44 2.20 -10.55 0.04
CA ASN A 44 3.26 -9.78 0.69
C ASN A 44 2.86 -9.39 2.13
N LEU A 45 1.57 -9.10 2.36
CA LEU A 45 1.04 -8.84 3.69
C LEU A 45 1.21 -10.07 4.59
N MET A 46 0.86 -11.25 4.10
CA MET A 46 1.00 -12.49 4.86
C MET A 46 2.47 -12.85 5.13
N GLU A 47 3.37 -12.57 4.20
CA GLU A 47 4.80 -12.74 4.41
C GLU A 47 5.32 -11.75 5.47
N TRP A 48 4.91 -10.49 5.39
CA TRP A 48 5.27 -9.45 6.36
C TRP A 48 4.75 -9.77 7.77
N THR A 49 3.53 -10.29 7.90
CA THR A 49 3.00 -10.69 9.21
C THR A 49 3.48 -12.07 9.68
N GLU A 50 4.30 -12.77 8.90
CA GLU A 50 4.65 -14.18 9.12
C GLU A 50 3.40 -15.08 9.31
N GLY A 51 2.32 -14.74 8.60
CA GLY A 51 1.03 -15.41 8.69
C GLY A 51 0.25 -15.13 9.98
N ARG A 52 0.74 -14.26 10.87
CA ARG A 52 -0.01 -13.82 12.06
C ARG A 52 -1.04 -12.76 11.67
N PRO A 53 -2.24 -12.76 12.26
CA PRO A 53 -3.21 -11.71 12.03
C PRO A 53 -2.77 -10.39 12.68
N VAL A 54 -3.14 -9.27 12.06
CA VAL A 54 -2.97 -7.93 12.62
C VAL A 54 -3.88 -7.79 13.85
N PRO A 55 -3.32 -7.52 15.03
CA PRO A 55 -4.09 -7.41 16.26
C PRO A 55 -4.88 -6.11 16.31
N LEU A 56 -6.16 -6.20 16.68
CA LEU A 56 -7.05 -5.05 16.92
C LEU A 56 -7.63 -5.14 18.32
N ARG A 57 -7.93 -3.98 18.94
CA ARG A 57 -8.72 -3.96 20.17
C ARG A 57 -10.10 -4.55 19.88
N ALA A 58 -10.70 -5.22 20.86
CA ALA A 58 -12.01 -5.88 20.69
C ALA A 58 -13.07 -4.95 20.09
N ARG A 59 -13.19 -3.71 20.59
CA ARG A 59 -14.13 -2.71 20.08
C ARG A 59 -13.87 -2.33 18.62
N ASP A 60 -12.60 -2.10 18.27
CA ASP A 60 -12.19 -1.67 16.94
C ASP A 60 -12.37 -2.81 15.93
N HIS A 61 -12.04 -4.04 16.34
CA HIS A 61 -12.33 -5.25 15.56
C HIS A 61 -13.83 -5.41 15.29
N THR A 62 -14.70 -5.23 16.30
CA THR A 62 -16.16 -5.32 16.09
C THR A 62 -16.64 -4.25 15.11
N ALA A 63 -16.19 -3.01 15.26
CA ALA A 63 -16.56 -1.92 14.36
C ALA A 63 -16.11 -2.20 12.91
N PHE A 64 -14.85 -2.60 12.75
CA PHE A 64 -14.26 -2.99 11.47
C PHE A 64 -15.01 -4.16 10.82
N HIS A 65 -15.25 -5.23 11.57
CA HIS A 65 -15.93 -6.43 11.07
C HIS A 65 -17.35 -6.11 10.59
N MET A 66 -18.11 -5.34 11.37
CA MET A 66 -19.46 -4.92 10.99
C MET A 66 -19.45 -4.03 9.74
N ALA A 67 -18.52 -3.08 9.63
CA ALA A 67 -18.37 -2.23 8.45
C ALA A 67 -18.03 -3.07 7.20
N ALA A 68 -17.01 -3.93 7.28
CA ALA A 68 -16.62 -4.81 6.18
C ALA A 68 -17.75 -5.75 5.76
N GLN A 69 -18.54 -6.27 6.71
CA GLN A 69 -19.72 -7.08 6.39
C GLN A 69 -20.80 -6.28 5.65
N ASN A 70 -21.14 -5.09 6.13
CA ASN A 70 -22.19 -4.26 5.54
C ASN A 70 -21.80 -3.76 4.16
N ASP A 71 -20.58 -3.26 3.98
CA ASP A 71 -20.12 -2.73 2.71
C ASP A 71 -20.02 -3.84 1.66
N SER A 72 -19.44 -5.00 2.02
CA SER A 72 -19.36 -6.14 1.12
C SER A 72 -20.74 -6.74 0.78
N LEU A 73 -21.72 -6.63 1.67
CA LEU A 73 -23.11 -6.98 1.37
C LEU A 73 -23.69 -6.04 0.32
N PHE A 74 -23.54 -4.73 0.51
CA PHE A 74 -23.99 -3.72 -0.45
C PHE A 74 -23.37 -3.94 -1.83
N LEU A 75 -22.05 -4.12 -1.89
CA LEU A 75 -21.33 -4.37 -3.15
C LEU A 75 -21.82 -5.62 -3.87
N SER A 76 -22.10 -6.68 -3.12
CA SER A 76 -22.67 -7.91 -3.66
C SER A 76 -24.07 -7.68 -4.26
N LEU A 77 -24.93 -6.91 -3.57
CA LEU A 77 -26.27 -6.56 -4.04
C LEU A 77 -26.25 -5.68 -5.29
N THR A 78 -25.23 -4.84 -5.44
CA THR A 78 -25.02 -4.01 -6.64
C THR A 78 -24.21 -4.71 -7.74
N ASN A 79 -24.00 -6.02 -7.62
CA ASN A 79 -23.20 -6.83 -8.56
C ASN A 79 -21.78 -6.30 -8.76
N VAL A 80 -21.14 -5.72 -7.76
CA VAL A 80 -19.74 -5.30 -7.83
C VAL A 80 -18.84 -6.46 -7.39
N ILE A 81 -17.78 -6.73 -8.15
CA ILE A 81 -16.74 -7.71 -7.84
C ILE A 81 -15.36 -7.05 -7.99
N ASP A 82 -14.30 -7.79 -7.67
CA ASP A 82 -12.90 -7.36 -7.81
C ASP A 82 -12.54 -6.08 -7.04
N TYR A 83 -13.31 -5.77 -5.99
CA TYR A 83 -12.97 -4.73 -5.03
C TYR A 83 -11.93 -5.24 -4.03
N SER A 84 -11.09 -4.32 -3.55
CA SER A 84 -10.01 -4.59 -2.58
C SER A 84 -10.19 -3.75 -1.34
N ILE A 85 -9.57 -4.14 -0.23
CA ILE A 85 -9.44 -3.27 0.94
C ILE A 85 -8.05 -2.62 0.92
N LEU A 86 -8.01 -1.31 1.10
CA LEU A 86 -6.79 -0.58 1.36
C LEU A 86 -6.61 -0.47 2.88
N VAL A 87 -5.40 -0.75 3.34
CA VAL A 87 -5.04 -0.77 4.76
C VAL A 87 -3.78 0.07 4.94
N GLY A 88 -3.89 1.15 5.72
CA GLY A 88 -2.77 1.95 6.18
C GLY A 88 -2.50 1.65 7.65
N ILE A 89 -1.26 1.28 7.97
CA ILE A 89 -0.79 0.99 9.32
C ILE A 89 0.20 2.09 9.71
N ASP A 90 -0.09 2.82 10.78
CA ASP A 90 0.83 3.76 11.41
C ASP A 90 1.32 3.14 12.73
N GLU A 91 2.56 2.64 12.73
CA GLU A 91 3.18 2.01 13.90
C GLU A 91 3.55 3.02 14.99
N GLU A 92 3.79 4.29 14.66
CA GLU A 92 4.15 5.30 15.66
C GLU A 92 2.91 5.73 16.46
N ARG A 93 1.79 5.93 15.76
CA ARG A 93 0.52 6.33 16.37
C ARG A 93 -0.34 5.17 16.82
N GLN A 94 0.02 3.94 16.41
CA GLN A 94 -0.78 2.73 16.63
C GLN A 94 -2.19 2.88 16.04
N GLU A 95 -2.27 3.45 14.83
CA GLU A 95 -3.51 3.71 14.10
C GLU A 95 -3.63 2.80 12.89
N LEU A 96 -4.85 2.30 12.66
CA LEU A 96 -5.21 1.56 11.47
C LEU A 96 -6.26 2.35 10.68
N VAL A 97 -5.96 2.68 9.43
CA VAL A 97 -6.90 3.31 8.50
C VAL A 97 -7.27 2.28 7.44
N VAL A 98 -8.57 2.07 7.21
CA VAL A 98 -9.06 1.07 6.25
C VAL A 98 -10.15 1.63 5.36
N GLY A 99 -10.25 1.12 4.13
CA GLY A 99 -11.36 1.44 3.24
C GLY A 99 -11.42 0.51 2.03
N ILE A 100 -12.64 0.23 1.53
CA ILE A 100 -12.81 -0.53 0.29
C ILE A 100 -12.57 0.39 -0.92
N ILE A 101 -11.80 -0.10 -1.90
CA ILE A 101 -11.45 0.59 -3.14
C ILE A 101 -11.91 -0.21 -4.37
N ASP A 102 -11.76 0.38 -5.56
CA ASP A 102 -12.03 -0.23 -6.87
C ASP A 102 -13.48 -0.72 -7.11
N TYR A 103 -14.45 -0.17 -6.38
CA TYR A 103 -15.85 -0.60 -6.42
C TYR A 103 -16.71 0.05 -7.53
N MET A 104 -16.14 0.92 -8.37
CA MET A 104 -16.90 1.67 -9.38
C MET A 104 -17.34 0.80 -10.58
N ARG A 105 -16.76 -0.40 -10.76
CA ARG A 105 -17.05 -1.26 -11.91
C ARG A 105 -17.99 -2.39 -11.52
N GLN A 106 -19.22 -2.33 -12.03
CA GLN A 106 -20.17 -3.43 -11.89
C GLN A 106 -19.77 -4.62 -12.76
N TYR A 107 -20.07 -5.82 -12.26
CA TYR A 107 -20.01 -7.05 -12.99
C TYR A 107 -21.12 -7.09 -14.05
N ASP A 108 -20.81 -6.64 -15.26
CA ASP A 108 -21.76 -6.72 -16.36
C ASP A 108 -21.78 -8.16 -16.93
N ILE A 109 -22.93 -8.82 -16.74
CA ILE A 109 -23.27 -10.16 -17.25
C ILE A 109 -23.17 -10.21 -18.78
N LEU A 110 -23.15 -9.07 -19.47
CA LEU A 110 -22.96 -8.97 -20.92
C LEU A 110 -21.66 -9.64 -21.41
N LYS A 111 -20.60 -9.69 -20.58
CA LYS A 111 -19.37 -10.45 -20.90
C LYS A 111 -19.52 -11.98 -20.79
N LYS A 112 -20.51 -12.48 -20.04
CA LYS A 112 -20.78 -13.92 -19.90
C LYS A 112 -21.60 -14.45 -21.08
N VAL A 113 -22.48 -13.63 -21.66
CA VAL A 113 -23.28 -14.01 -22.85
C VAL A 113 -22.36 -14.28 -24.06
N GLU A 114 -21.30 -13.49 -24.27
CA GLU A 114 -20.31 -13.76 -25.32
C GLU A 114 -19.54 -15.07 -25.12
N ARG A 115 -19.33 -15.50 -23.87
CA ARG A 115 -18.67 -16.78 -23.56
C ARG A 115 -19.61 -17.96 -23.74
N VAL A 116 -20.83 -17.92 -23.22
CA VAL A 116 -21.80 -19.03 -23.39
C VAL A 116 -22.17 -19.21 -24.86
N GLY A 117 -22.34 -18.11 -25.62
CA GLY A 117 -22.56 -18.16 -27.07
C GLY A 117 -21.41 -18.78 -27.86
N LYS A 118 -20.17 -18.72 -27.35
CA LYS A 118 -18.99 -19.39 -27.93
C LYS A 118 -18.74 -20.80 -27.36
N SER A 119 -19.27 -21.13 -26.18
CA SER A 119 -19.04 -22.41 -25.47
C SER A 119 -19.95 -23.54 -25.93
N VAL A 120 -21.09 -23.26 -26.56
CA VAL A 120 -21.94 -24.31 -27.17
C VAL A 120 -21.22 -25.01 -28.34
N GLY A 121 -20.13 -24.43 -28.86
CA GLY A 121 -19.35 -24.98 -29.96
C GLY A 121 -18.05 -25.73 -29.61
N MET A 122 -17.50 -25.67 -28.38
CA MET A 122 -16.18 -26.26 -28.10
C MET A 122 -16.04 -26.89 -26.71
N ILE A 123 -16.09 -28.23 -26.72
CA ILE A 123 -15.12 -29.19 -26.15
C ILE A 123 -14.74 -29.08 -24.66
N ALA A 124 -14.93 -30.22 -24.00
CA ALA A 124 -14.44 -30.59 -22.67
C ALA A 124 -13.03 -30.07 -22.33
N GLY A 125 -12.89 -29.42 -21.17
CA GLY A 125 -11.58 -29.22 -20.52
C GLY A 125 -11.21 -27.79 -20.10
N GLN A 126 -12.02 -26.78 -20.39
CA GLN A 126 -11.72 -25.43 -19.89
C GLN A 126 -12.22 -25.27 -18.45
N ALA A 127 -11.27 -25.09 -17.52
CA ALA A 127 -11.52 -24.79 -16.13
C ALA A 127 -12.62 -23.72 -16.01
N ALA A 128 -13.58 -23.95 -15.12
CA ALA A 128 -14.69 -23.04 -14.87
C ALA A 128 -14.14 -21.60 -14.75
N PRO A 129 -14.75 -20.60 -15.42
CA PRO A 129 -14.19 -19.27 -15.45
C PRO A 129 -13.94 -18.78 -14.02
N THR A 130 -12.70 -18.35 -13.73
CA THR A 130 -12.19 -17.81 -12.45
C THR A 130 -13.00 -16.62 -11.90
N ILE A 131 -14.03 -16.21 -12.64
CA ILE A 131 -14.96 -15.15 -12.32
C ILE A 131 -16.02 -15.70 -11.36
N ILE A 132 -15.74 -15.51 -10.08
CA ILE A 132 -16.63 -15.89 -9.00
C ILE A 132 -17.85 -14.95 -9.02
N GLN A 133 -19.05 -15.48 -8.75
CA GLN A 133 -20.26 -14.66 -8.67
C GLN A 133 -20.17 -13.67 -7.49
N PRO A 134 -20.86 -12.51 -7.53
CA PRO A 134 -20.77 -11.51 -6.46
C PRO A 134 -21.00 -12.05 -5.03
N PRO A 135 -21.94 -12.97 -4.76
CA PRO A 135 -22.11 -13.55 -3.42
C PRO A 135 -20.88 -14.35 -2.95
N SER A 136 -20.24 -15.07 -3.86
CA SER A 136 -19.07 -15.90 -3.57
C SER A 136 -17.79 -15.06 -3.44
N TYR A 137 -17.65 -13.98 -4.23
CA TYR A 137 -16.57 -13.00 -4.05
C TYR A 137 -16.66 -12.33 -2.67
N ARG A 138 -17.88 -11.94 -2.26
CA ARG A 138 -18.16 -11.40 -0.93
C ARG A 138 -17.70 -12.34 0.18
N GLU A 139 -18.02 -13.63 0.07
CA GLU A 139 -17.63 -14.60 1.09
C GLU A 139 -16.10 -14.73 1.19
N ARG A 140 -15.42 -14.87 0.05
CA ARG A 140 -13.95 -14.91 0.00
C ARG A 140 -13.32 -13.66 0.63
N PHE A 141 -13.87 -12.49 0.34
CA PHE A 141 -13.41 -11.23 0.93
C PHE A 141 -13.56 -11.24 2.46
N ARG A 142 -14.73 -11.67 2.97
CA ARG A 142 -14.98 -11.75 4.42
C ARG A 142 -14.08 -12.77 5.13
N GLU A 143 -13.85 -13.92 4.51
CA GLU A 143 -12.91 -14.93 4.99
C GLU A 143 -11.47 -14.40 5.03
N ALA A 144 -11.05 -13.62 4.04
CA ALA A 144 -9.75 -12.95 4.05
C ALA A 144 -9.64 -11.96 5.22
N MET A 145 -10.64 -11.09 5.43
CA MET A 145 -10.63 -10.13 6.54
C MET A 145 -10.55 -10.82 7.90
N SER A 146 -11.24 -11.96 8.05
CA SER A 146 -11.24 -12.74 9.31
C SER A 146 -9.91 -13.47 9.56
N ARG A 147 -9.11 -13.71 8.50
CA ARG A 147 -7.75 -14.26 8.61
C ARG A 147 -6.71 -13.17 8.85
N TYR A 148 -6.90 -11.99 8.26
CA TYR A 148 -5.92 -10.90 8.34
C TYR A 148 -6.02 -10.09 9.63
N PHE A 149 -7.18 -10.01 10.25
CA PHE A 149 -7.40 -9.19 11.45
C PHE A 149 -8.00 -10.02 12.59
N MET A 150 -7.52 -9.80 13.80
CA MET A 150 -7.96 -10.53 14.99
C MET A 150 -8.20 -9.60 16.17
N ALA A 151 -9.29 -9.84 16.89
CA ALA A 151 -9.53 -9.18 18.17
C ALA A 151 -8.58 -9.71 19.25
N VAL A 152 -7.90 -8.80 19.95
CA VAL A 152 -7.15 -9.09 21.17
C VAL A 152 -8.09 -8.89 22.37
N PRO A 153 -8.18 -9.88 23.29
CA PRO A 153 -8.95 -9.73 24.52
C PRO A 153 -8.49 -8.51 25.32
N ASP A 154 -9.46 -7.72 25.79
CA ASP A 154 -9.25 -6.60 26.69
C ASP A 154 -9.95 -6.83 28.04
N LYS A 155 -9.79 -5.92 28.99
CA LYS A 155 -10.40 -6.02 30.33
C LYS A 155 -11.94 -6.12 30.34
N TRP A 156 -12.60 -5.83 29.21
CA TRP A 156 -14.05 -5.93 29.04
C TRP A 156 -14.48 -7.20 28.30
N SER A 157 -13.51 -7.98 27.83
CA SER A 157 -13.77 -9.23 27.12
C SER A 157 -14.24 -10.30 28.10
N PRO A 158 -15.28 -11.08 27.76
CA PRO A 158 -15.75 -12.17 28.61
C PRO A 158 -14.61 -13.14 28.95
N GLY A 159 -14.27 -13.30 30.24
CA GLY A 159 -13.16 -14.14 30.71
C GLY A 159 -11.82 -13.41 30.95
N ALA A 160 -11.72 -12.11 30.68
CA ALA A 160 -10.48 -11.34 30.86
C ALA A 160 -10.10 -11.08 32.33
N SER A 161 -11.01 -11.34 33.28
CA SER A 161 -10.74 -11.21 34.72
C SER A 161 -9.73 -12.24 35.27
N GLY A 162 -9.22 -13.16 34.44
CA GLY A 162 -8.25 -14.19 34.84
C GLY A 162 -6.90 -14.16 34.08
N PHE A 163 -6.72 -13.31 33.07
CA PHE A 163 -5.46 -13.20 32.33
C PHE A 163 -4.72 -11.92 32.74
N GLN A 164 -4.04 -11.98 33.90
CA GLN A 164 -2.96 -11.04 34.18
C GLN A 164 -1.81 -11.40 33.23
N LEU A 165 -1.72 -10.70 32.10
CA LEU A 165 -0.55 -10.82 31.22
C LEU A 165 0.64 -10.22 31.99
N ALA A 166 1.36 -11.04 32.74
CA ALA A 166 2.66 -10.67 33.25
C ALA A 166 3.55 -10.44 32.03
N ALA A 167 3.75 -9.20 31.64
CA ALA A 167 4.76 -8.85 30.65
C ALA A 167 6.10 -9.41 31.16
N PRO A 168 6.82 -10.26 30.42
CA PRO A 168 8.17 -10.62 30.81
C PRO A 168 9.02 -9.34 30.85
N PRO A 169 9.97 -9.20 31.79
CA PRO A 169 10.87 -8.07 31.79
C PRO A 169 11.59 -8.02 30.44
N ILE A 170 11.54 -6.86 29.79
CA ILE A 170 12.33 -6.57 28.60
C ILE A 170 13.78 -6.52 29.08
N THR A 171 14.47 -7.66 29.11
CA THR A 171 15.92 -7.67 29.25
C THR A 171 16.48 -7.08 27.97
N ALA A 172 16.85 -5.80 28.01
CA ALA A 172 17.73 -5.19 27.04
C ALA A 172 19.00 -6.06 26.96
N ALA A 173 19.15 -6.81 25.87
CA ALA A 173 20.39 -7.47 25.55
C ALA A 173 21.42 -6.37 25.28
N ALA A 174 22.22 -6.05 26.29
CA ALA A 174 23.38 -5.20 26.14
C ALA A 174 24.31 -5.85 25.10
N HIS A 175 24.49 -5.18 23.97
CA HIS A 175 25.58 -5.48 23.04
C HIS A 175 26.91 -5.39 23.81
N PRO A 176 27.79 -6.40 23.74
CA PRO A 176 29.13 -6.24 24.27
C PRO A 176 29.90 -5.22 23.42
N ALA A 177 30.49 -4.23 24.09
CA ALA A 177 31.34 -3.22 23.48
C ALA A 177 32.56 -3.85 22.78
N PRO A 178 33.06 -3.27 21.67
CA PRO A 178 34.28 -3.74 21.04
C PRO A 178 35.49 -3.47 21.94
N SER A 179 36.17 -4.54 22.36
CA SER A 179 37.44 -4.48 23.08
C SER A 179 38.54 -4.00 22.14
N GLY A 180 39.01 -2.76 22.34
CA GLY A 180 40.23 -2.23 21.72
C GLY A 180 41.42 -2.24 22.67
N ALA A 181 42.49 -2.92 22.23
CA ALA A 181 43.92 -2.66 22.47
C ALA A 181 44.47 -2.87 23.91
N PRO A 182 45.80 -2.95 24.13
CA PRO A 182 46.90 -2.28 23.43
C PRO A 182 47.49 -3.02 22.22
#